data_AF-A0A7V0VXL7-F1
#
_entry.id   AF-A0A7V0VXL7-F1
#
_cell.length_a   1.000
_cell.length_b   1.000
_cell.length_c   1.000
_cell.angle_alpha   90.00
_cell.angle_beta   90.00
_cell.angle_gamma   90.00
#
_symmetry.space_group_name_H-M   'P 1'
#
loop_
_entity.id
_entity.type
_entity.pdbx_description
1 polymer ?
#
loop_
_entity_poly.entity_id
_entity_poly.type
_entity_poly.pdbx_seq_one_letter_code
_entity_poly.pdbx_strand_id
1 'polypeptide(L)'
;DVLDTWFSSGLWPFSTLGWPEETQAYKTFYPTSTLVTAWDILFFWVARMIFQGIGCTGKKPFSDVYLHPLIADPESGTKMSKSKGNVQDLLDDIEKFGTDAFRFAIAASIIPSSYMMLPDSRIQGYRNFANKLWNASRFVLMNLDGMDTNPSNLKLELCDKWILSRYNSVIQEVTDALSAYRFNDSAQILYDFVWHEFCDWYLELAKIRIYDKEDVYGRQSAQYIVWKVLEGTLRLLHPIMPFITEEIWQHLPHEGESIMIAPWPEAETNMIDKSLERDMTIIMDIIRSVRNILSEMNVPPSKKAEVLIQASDGNINGLLIENLNYIYRLANASKVIVEPVIQKPSSSATAVVGEIEIYVPLAGLIDVEKEKDRLTKSLEKAIGDLERINVRLNDESFLSKAPENIINKERERKADIEALKIKLEKNLEMLGD
;
A
#
# COMPACT_ATOMS: atom_id res chain seq x y z
N ASP A 1 38.97 -34.51 -25.49
CA ASP A 1 37.70 -33.76 -25.50
C ASP A 1 37.31 -33.36 -24.09
N VAL A 2 36.57 -32.27 -23.97
CA VAL A 2 35.95 -31.81 -22.72
C VAL A 2 34.45 -31.65 -22.95
N LEU A 3 33.67 -31.81 -21.90
CA LEU A 3 32.22 -31.60 -21.96
C LEU A 3 31.91 -30.10 -21.93
N ASP A 4 30.85 -29.72 -22.64
CA ASP A 4 30.24 -28.39 -22.59
C ASP A 4 29.78 -28.09 -21.15
N THR A 5 30.01 -26.87 -20.64
CA THR A 5 29.51 -26.45 -19.31
C THR A 5 28.01 -26.65 -19.19
N TRP A 6 27.25 -26.45 -20.27
CA TRP A 6 25.80 -26.68 -20.26
C TRP A 6 25.43 -28.17 -20.20
N PHE A 7 26.36 -29.09 -20.51
CA PHE A 7 26.16 -30.52 -20.29
C PHE A 7 26.13 -30.84 -18.80
N SER A 8 27.06 -30.31 -18.00
CA SER A 8 27.08 -30.56 -16.56
C SER A 8 25.99 -29.78 -15.82
N SER A 9 25.73 -28.52 -16.19
CA SER A 9 24.68 -27.71 -15.55
C SER A 9 23.28 -28.27 -15.73
N GLY A 10 23.00 -28.98 -16.83
CA GLY A 10 21.70 -29.62 -17.02
C GLY A 10 21.46 -30.84 -16.11
N LEU A 11 22.50 -31.40 -15.50
CA LEU A 11 22.37 -32.52 -14.54
C LEU A 11 21.97 -32.03 -13.15
N TRP A 12 21.97 -30.71 -12.91
CA TRP A 12 21.77 -30.08 -11.61
C TRP A 12 20.60 -30.61 -10.76
N PRO A 13 19.38 -30.82 -11.30
CA PRO A 13 18.21 -31.16 -10.46
C PRO A 13 18.32 -32.50 -9.73
N PHE A 14 19.24 -33.37 -10.14
CA PHE A 14 19.39 -34.71 -9.57
C PHE A 14 20.83 -35.00 -9.15
N SER A 15 21.85 -34.48 -9.85
CA SER A 15 23.25 -34.69 -9.49
C SER A 15 23.61 -34.07 -8.13
N THR A 16 22.98 -32.94 -7.78
CA THR A 16 23.13 -32.29 -6.46
C THR A 16 22.54 -33.10 -5.32
N LEU A 17 21.61 -34.00 -5.63
CA LEU A 17 20.96 -34.88 -4.67
C LEU A 17 21.68 -36.24 -4.56
N GLY A 18 22.86 -36.38 -5.19
CA GLY A 18 23.70 -37.56 -5.11
C GLY A 18 23.43 -38.62 -6.19
N TRP A 19 22.58 -38.34 -7.19
CA TRP A 19 22.49 -39.20 -8.38
C TRP A 19 23.87 -39.30 -9.07
N PRO A 20 24.28 -40.48 -9.60
CA PRO A 20 23.48 -41.68 -9.85
C PRO A 20 23.23 -42.59 -8.63
N GLU A 21 23.83 -42.27 -7.48
CA GLU A 21 23.55 -43.03 -6.25
C GLU A 21 22.13 -42.74 -5.76
N GLU A 22 21.44 -43.76 -5.29
CA GLU A 22 20.08 -43.63 -4.78
C GLU A 22 20.03 -43.10 -3.34
N THR A 23 20.63 -41.93 -3.10
CA THR A 23 20.66 -41.33 -1.77
C THR A 23 19.25 -41.01 -1.25
N GLN A 24 19.12 -40.85 0.07
CA GLN A 24 17.86 -40.41 0.67
C GLN A 24 17.40 -39.04 0.14
N ALA A 25 18.33 -38.12 -0.13
CA ALA A 25 18.01 -36.80 -0.68
C ALA A 25 17.39 -36.92 -2.08
N TYR A 26 17.96 -37.77 -2.95
CA TYR A 26 17.41 -38.04 -4.27
C TYR A 26 15.99 -38.62 -4.19
N LYS A 27 15.76 -39.62 -3.31
CA LYS A 27 14.44 -40.23 -3.13
C LYS A 27 13.39 -39.26 -2.58
N THR A 28 13.80 -38.29 -1.76
CA THR A 28 12.91 -37.37 -1.06
C THR A 28 12.58 -36.14 -1.91
N PHE A 29 13.57 -35.56 -2.58
CA PHE A 29 13.46 -34.24 -3.20
C PHE A 29 13.45 -34.25 -4.73
N TYR A 30 13.52 -35.41 -5.39
CA TYR A 30 13.41 -35.55 -6.84
C TYR A 30 12.16 -36.34 -7.26
N PRO A 31 11.29 -35.81 -8.16
CA PRO A 31 11.37 -34.50 -8.82
C PRO A 31 11.23 -33.30 -7.89
N THR A 32 11.89 -32.19 -8.26
CA THR A 32 11.77 -30.92 -7.53
C THR A 32 10.41 -30.25 -7.81
N SER A 33 9.99 -29.30 -6.97
CA SER A 33 8.71 -28.60 -7.16
C SER A 33 8.81 -27.53 -8.24
N THR A 34 9.66 -26.52 -8.04
CA THR A 34 9.68 -25.30 -8.85
C THR A 34 11.12 -24.90 -9.20
N LEU A 35 11.38 -24.64 -10.48
CA LEU A 35 12.61 -24.00 -10.92
C LEU A 35 12.37 -22.49 -11.13
N VAL A 36 13.15 -21.65 -10.45
CA VAL A 36 13.14 -20.19 -10.61
C VAL A 36 14.37 -19.75 -11.40
N THR A 37 14.19 -19.07 -12.53
CA THR A 37 15.31 -18.55 -13.33
C THR A 37 14.88 -17.42 -14.26
N ALA A 38 15.83 -16.69 -14.84
CA ALA A 38 15.55 -15.74 -15.90
C ALA A 38 15.24 -16.46 -17.23
N TRP A 39 14.46 -15.79 -18.08
CA TRP A 39 14.05 -16.31 -19.39
C TRP A 39 15.21 -16.50 -20.38
N ASP A 40 16.34 -15.79 -20.21
CA ASP A 40 17.44 -15.78 -21.18
C ASP A 40 18.23 -17.10 -21.24
N ILE A 41 18.12 -17.94 -20.20
CA ILE A 41 18.74 -19.27 -20.14
C ILE A 41 17.72 -20.42 -20.25
N LEU A 42 16.50 -20.15 -20.74
CA LEU A 42 15.45 -21.15 -20.96
C LEU A 42 15.94 -22.33 -21.82
N PHE A 43 16.57 -22.06 -22.97
CA PHE A 43 17.06 -23.14 -23.85
C PHE A 43 18.42 -23.70 -23.44
N PHE A 44 19.30 -22.86 -22.89
CA PHE A 44 20.65 -23.28 -22.52
C PHE A 44 20.68 -24.12 -21.24
N TRP A 45 19.74 -23.90 -20.32
CA TRP A 45 19.72 -24.56 -19.02
C TRP A 45 18.42 -25.34 -18.77
N VAL A 46 17.26 -24.68 -18.80
CA VAL A 46 15.98 -25.32 -18.43
C VAL A 46 15.65 -26.49 -19.35
N ALA A 47 15.70 -26.27 -20.67
CA ALA A 47 15.43 -27.33 -21.65
C ALA A 47 16.43 -28.49 -21.54
N ARG A 48 17.70 -28.20 -21.22
CA ARG A 48 18.71 -29.24 -20.99
C ARG A 48 18.43 -30.04 -19.72
N MET A 49 18.01 -29.39 -18.63
CA MET A 49 17.57 -30.07 -17.41
C MET A 49 16.37 -30.99 -17.67
N ILE A 50 15.42 -30.56 -18.51
CA ILE A 50 14.27 -31.39 -18.89
C ILE A 50 14.74 -32.61 -19.69
N PHE A 51 15.50 -32.39 -20.76
CA PHE A 51 16.00 -33.47 -21.62
C PHE A 51 16.86 -34.46 -20.84
N GLN A 52 17.83 -33.99 -20.07
CA GLN A 52 18.74 -34.85 -19.30
C GLN A 52 18.03 -35.49 -18.10
N GLY A 53 17.13 -34.80 -17.41
CA GLY A 53 16.32 -35.37 -16.35
C GLY A 53 15.50 -36.57 -16.84
N ILE A 54 14.78 -36.40 -17.95
CA ILE A 54 14.00 -37.47 -18.56
C ILE A 54 14.92 -38.58 -19.10
N GLY A 55 16.00 -38.21 -19.79
CA GLY A 55 16.93 -39.17 -20.39
C GLY A 55 17.69 -40.02 -19.38
N CYS A 56 18.10 -39.44 -18.24
CA CYS A 56 18.89 -40.12 -17.23
C CYS A 56 18.05 -40.81 -16.14
N THR A 57 16.86 -40.29 -15.84
CA THR A 57 16.05 -40.76 -14.69
C THR A 57 14.65 -41.25 -15.06
N GLY A 58 14.19 -40.99 -16.29
CA GLY A 58 12.83 -41.28 -16.72
C GLY A 58 11.74 -40.36 -16.12
N LYS A 59 12.12 -39.34 -15.35
CA LYS A 59 11.20 -38.41 -14.67
C LYS A 59 11.42 -36.97 -15.14
N LYS A 60 10.38 -36.14 -15.03
CA LYS A 60 10.53 -34.69 -15.16
C LYS A 60 11.39 -34.15 -14.00
N PRO A 61 12.26 -33.14 -14.21
CA PRO A 61 13.13 -32.61 -13.16
C PRO A 61 12.42 -31.69 -12.15
N PHE A 62 11.40 -30.96 -12.61
CA PHE A 62 10.59 -30.03 -11.82
C PHE A 62 9.12 -30.09 -12.28
N SER A 63 8.19 -29.65 -11.43
CA SER A 63 6.78 -29.51 -11.79
C SER A 63 6.45 -28.17 -12.42
N ASP A 64 7.00 -27.09 -11.89
CA ASP A 64 6.78 -25.72 -12.35
C ASP A 64 8.10 -25.06 -12.78
N VAL A 65 8.02 -24.14 -13.74
CA VAL A 65 9.12 -23.25 -14.13
C VAL A 65 8.63 -21.81 -14.02
N TYR A 66 9.22 -21.06 -13.09
CA TYR A 66 8.97 -19.63 -12.93
C TYR A 66 10.06 -18.83 -13.65
N LEU A 67 9.68 -18.13 -14.72
CA LEU A 67 10.57 -17.27 -15.49
C LEU A 67 10.41 -15.82 -15.08
N HIS A 68 11.45 -15.24 -14.48
CA HIS A 68 11.43 -13.84 -14.07
C HIS A 68 12.11 -12.92 -15.11
N PRO A 69 11.75 -11.62 -15.15
CA PRO A 69 12.46 -10.63 -15.96
C PRO A 69 13.93 -10.50 -15.55
N LEU A 70 14.75 -9.99 -16.46
CA LEU A 70 16.09 -9.49 -16.14
C LEU A 70 15.98 -8.06 -15.62
N ILE A 71 16.83 -7.67 -14.66
CA ILE A 71 16.92 -6.26 -14.26
C ILE A 71 17.60 -5.48 -15.40
N ALA A 72 16.92 -4.46 -15.89
CA ALA A 72 17.42 -3.52 -16.87
C ALA A 72 18.01 -2.28 -16.18
N ASP A 73 18.91 -1.64 -16.91
CA ASP A 73 19.44 -0.33 -16.59
C ASP A 73 18.29 0.68 -16.44
N PRO A 74 18.17 1.37 -15.29
CA PRO A 74 17.07 2.30 -15.02
C PRO A 74 17.00 3.50 -15.98
N GLU A 75 18.14 3.91 -16.57
CA GLU A 75 18.21 5.06 -17.48
C GLU A 75 17.94 4.65 -18.93
N SER A 76 18.55 3.55 -19.38
CA SER A 76 18.44 3.12 -20.78
C SER A 76 17.31 2.13 -21.05
N GLY A 77 16.77 1.47 -20.02
CA GLY A 77 15.79 0.39 -20.16
C GLY A 77 16.35 -0.88 -20.82
N THR A 78 17.67 -0.98 -21.01
CA THR A 78 18.33 -2.11 -21.67
C THR A 78 19.00 -3.06 -20.68
N LYS A 79 19.34 -4.28 -21.12
CA LYS A 79 20.07 -5.27 -20.30
C LYS A 79 21.34 -4.66 -19.70
N MET A 80 21.50 -4.79 -18.38
CA MET A 80 22.78 -4.50 -17.71
C MET A 80 23.83 -5.52 -18.14
N SER A 81 25.02 -5.05 -18.52
CA SER A 81 26.16 -5.94 -18.77
C SER A 81 27.48 -5.27 -18.42
N LYS A 82 28.42 -6.06 -17.88
CA LYS A 82 29.79 -5.58 -17.59
C LYS A 82 30.45 -4.94 -18.82
N SER A 83 30.15 -5.46 -20.01
CA SER A 83 30.63 -4.92 -21.29
C SER A 83 30.06 -3.54 -21.67
N LYS A 84 28.90 -3.15 -21.13
CA LYS A 84 28.25 -1.85 -21.38
C LYS A 84 28.55 -0.80 -20.29
N GLY A 85 29.20 -1.19 -19.21
CA GLY A 85 29.55 -0.28 -18.10
C GLY A 85 28.37 0.21 -17.27
N ASN A 86 27.17 -0.34 -17.48
CA ASN A 86 25.92 0.06 -16.82
C ASN A 86 25.50 -0.93 -15.72
N VAL A 87 26.46 -1.60 -15.09
CA VAL A 87 26.19 -2.54 -13.99
C VAL A 87 26.16 -1.75 -12.69
N GLN A 88 24.98 -1.65 -12.09
CA GLN A 88 24.83 -1.18 -10.71
C GLN A 88 25.24 -2.31 -9.76
N ASP A 89 26.04 -2.00 -8.75
CA ASP A 89 26.32 -2.95 -7.67
C ASP A 89 25.10 -2.99 -6.74
N LEU A 90 24.43 -4.14 -6.72
CA LEU A 90 23.23 -4.33 -5.89
C LEU A 90 23.58 -4.32 -4.39
N LEU A 91 24.84 -4.56 -4.02
CA LEU A 91 25.28 -4.46 -2.63
C LEU A 91 25.29 -3.01 -2.15
N ASP A 92 25.61 -2.05 -3.02
CA ASP A 92 25.54 -0.62 -2.69
C ASP A 92 24.10 -0.20 -2.41
N ASP A 93 23.13 -0.71 -3.19
CA ASP A 93 21.71 -0.46 -2.96
C ASP A 93 21.21 -1.07 -1.65
N ILE A 94 21.66 -2.29 -1.34
CA ILE A 94 21.35 -2.96 -0.07
C ILE A 94 21.95 -2.17 1.11
N GLU A 95 23.18 -1.69 1.01
CA GLU A 95 23.82 -0.88 2.07
C GLU A 95 23.11 0.47 2.24
N LYS A 96 22.73 1.11 1.13
CA LYS A 96 22.09 2.44 1.12
C LYS A 96 20.64 2.40 1.61
N PHE A 97 19.87 1.39 1.25
CA PHE A 97 18.43 1.35 1.48
C PHE A 97 17.96 0.27 2.47
N GLY A 98 18.77 -0.77 2.68
CA GLY A 98 18.46 -1.93 3.50
C GLY A 98 17.94 -3.12 2.68
N THR A 99 18.29 -4.33 3.11
CA THR A 99 17.96 -5.59 2.41
C THR A 99 16.45 -5.78 2.22
N ASP A 100 15.63 -5.49 3.23
CA ASP A 100 14.19 -5.67 3.12
C ASP A 100 13.55 -4.70 2.12
N ALA A 101 14.01 -3.45 2.08
CA ALA A 101 13.55 -2.48 1.10
C ALA A 101 13.88 -2.94 -0.33
N PHE A 102 15.10 -3.45 -0.53
CA PHE A 102 15.54 -4.00 -1.81
C PHE A 102 14.71 -5.23 -2.24
N ARG A 103 14.51 -6.20 -1.32
CA ARG A 103 13.69 -7.40 -1.58
C ARG A 103 12.26 -7.04 -1.92
N PHE A 104 11.65 -6.13 -1.16
CA PHE A 104 10.29 -5.66 -1.41
C PHE A 104 10.21 -4.94 -2.75
N ALA A 105 11.19 -4.11 -3.08
CA ALA A 105 11.24 -3.41 -4.36
C ALA A 105 11.27 -4.38 -5.54
N ILE A 106 12.02 -5.47 -5.44
CA ILE A 106 12.03 -6.53 -6.45
C ILE A 106 10.66 -7.21 -6.51
N ALA A 107 10.16 -7.75 -5.39
CA ALA A 107 8.91 -8.49 -5.34
C ALA A 107 7.75 -7.68 -5.94
N ALA A 108 7.64 -6.41 -5.56
CA ALA A 108 6.61 -5.48 -6.02
C ALA A 108 6.76 -5.03 -7.48
N SER A 109 7.93 -5.23 -8.10
CA SER A 109 8.23 -4.78 -9.47
C SER A 109 8.25 -5.90 -10.51
N ILE A 110 8.13 -7.15 -10.08
CA ILE A 110 8.07 -8.28 -11.00
C ILE A 110 6.76 -8.21 -11.79
N ILE A 111 6.87 -8.07 -13.10
CA ILE A 111 5.74 -8.08 -14.03
C ILE A 111 6.05 -9.08 -15.16
N PRO A 112 5.04 -9.55 -15.91
CA PRO A 112 5.24 -10.41 -17.09
C PRO A 112 5.93 -9.66 -18.24
N SER A 113 7.23 -9.40 -18.11
CA SER A 113 8.07 -8.73 -19.09
C SER A 113 9.43 -9.42 -19.19
N SER A 114 10.16 -9.16 -20.27
CA SER A 114 11.55 -9.61 -20.39
C SER A 114 12.50 -8.82 -19.48
N TYR A 115 12.16 -7.56 -19.19
CA TYR A 115 13.00 -6.65 -18.45
C TYR A 115 12.17 -5.87 -17.42
N MET A 116 12.74 -5.69 -16.23
CA MET A 116 12.19 -4.84 -15.18
C MET A 116 13.17 -3.74 -14.82
N MET A 117 12.64 -2.54 -14.55
CA MET A 117 13.44 -1.43 -14.02
C MET A 117 13.33 -1.41 -12.50
N LEU A 118 14.44 -1.10 -11.83
CA LEU A 118 14.50 -0.97 -10.38
C LEU A 118 15.20 0.34 -10.01
N PRO A 119 14.55 1.50 -10.20
CA PRO A 119 15.18 2.78 -9.89
C PRO A 119 15.34 2.97 -8.37
N ASP A 120 16.40 3.67 -7.95
CA ASP A 120 16.67 4.05 -6.56
C ASP A 120 15.44 4.64 -5.84
N SER A 121 14.66 5.47 -6.53
CA SER A 121 13.46 6.11 -5.98
C SER A 121 12.41 5.09 -5.54
N ARG A 122 12.32 3.95 -6.23
CA ARG A 122 11.42 2.86 -5.87
C ARG A 122 11.92 2.11 -4.64
N ILE A 123 13.21 1.81 -4.57
CA ILE A 123 13.82 1.16 -3.38
C ILE A 123 13.67 2.08 -2.16
N GLN A 124 13.91 3.38 -2.34
CA GLN A 124 13.70 4.41 -1.31
C GLN A 124 12.24 4.43 -0.82
N GLY A 125 11.27 4.30 -1.72
CA GLY A 125 9.85 4.17 -1.35
C GLY A 125 9.59 3.03 -0.37
N TYR A 126 10.18 1.85 -0.61
CA TYR A 126 10.01 0.71 0.27
C TYR A 126 10.88 0.76 1.54
N ARG A 127 11.97 1.53 1.55
CA ARG A 127 12.64 1.92 2.79
C ARG A 127 11.71 2.78 3.68
N ASN A 128 10.96 3.69 3.08
CA ASN A 128 9.96 4.48 3.82
C ASN A 128 8.83 3.60 4.36
N PHE A 129 8.44 2.57 3.60
CA PHE A 129 7.50 1.55 4.07
C PHE A 129 8.02 0.76 5.27
N ALA A 130 9.27 0.29 5.22
CA ALA A 130 9.93 -0.36 6.36
C ALA A 130 9.92 0.55 7.61
N ASN A 131 10.23 1.84 7.44
CA ASN A 131 10.16 2.84 8.52
C ASN A 131 8.73 3.04 9.04
N LYS A 132 7.71 3.05 8.18
CA LYS A 132 6.30 3.14 8.57
C LYS A 132 5.91 1.92 9.43
N LEU A 133 6.27 0.72 8.99
CA LEU A 133 6.05 -0.53 9.75
C LEU A 133 6.74 -0.50 11.11
N TRP A 134 8.01 -0.05 11.16
CA TRP A 134 8.76 0.11 12.41
C TRP A 134 8.06 1.07 13.38
N ASN A 135 7.66 2.25 12.89
CA ASN A 135 7.00 3.26 13.71
C ASN A 135 5.64 2.81 14.24
N ALA A 136 4.84 2.13 13.40
CA ALA A 136 3.58 1.53 13.81
C ALA A 136 3.82 0.49 14.92
N SER A 137 4.76 -0.41 14.71
CA SER A 137 5.08 -1.48 15.66
C SER A 137 5.62 -0.95 16.98
N ARG A 138 6.47 0.09 16.95
CA ARG A 138 6.93 0.76 18.16
C ARG A 138 5.77 1.37 18.95
N PHE A 139 4.82 2.01 18.28
CA PHE A 139 3.62 2.51 18.94
C PHE A 139 2.84 1.36 19.60
N VAL A 140 2.65 0.24 18.90
CA VAL A 140 1.95 -0.93 19.46
C VAL A 140 2.68 -1.42 20.71
N LEU A 141 3.97 -1.72 20.60
CA LEU A 141 4.82 -2.21 21.70
C LEU A 141 4.72 -1.35 22.97
N MET A 142 4.79 -0.03 22.81
CA MET A 142 4.69 0.92 23.93
C MET A 142 3.32 0.93 24.63
N ASN A 143 2.32 0.29 24.03
CA ASN A 143 0.94 0.29 24.50
C ASN A 143 0.41 -1.12 24.77
N LEU A 144 1.24 -2.18 24.80
CA LEU A 144 0.80 -3.54 25.14
C LEU A 144 0.83 -3.87 26.63
N ASP A 145 1.27 -2.95 27.49
CA ASP A 145 1.31 -3.17 28.94
C ASP A 145 -0.07 -3.57 29.48
N GLY A 146 -0.12 -4.74 30.14
CA GLY A 146 -1.33 -5.30 30.74
C GLY A 146 -2.31 -5.93 29.75
N MET A 147 -1.92 -6.12 28.49
CA MET A 147 -2.72 -6.84 27.50
C MET A 147 -2.80 -8.33 27.82
N ASP A 148 -4.00 -8.89 27.73
CA ASP A 148 -4.25 -10.33 27.72
C ASP A 148 -4.18 -10.85 26.27
N THR A 149 -3.32 -11.83 26.00
CA THR A 149 -3.19 -12.47 24.67
C THR A 149 -4.27 -13.52 24.42
N ASN A 150 -5.11 -13.86 25.40
CA ASN A 150 -6.24 -14.76 25.25
C ASN A 150 -7.50 -14.23 25.98
N PRO A 151 -8.02 -13.06 25.54
CA PRO A 151 -9.11 -12.39 26.23
C PRO A 151 -10.41 -13.18 26.11
N SER A 152 -11.11 -13.37 27.23
CA SER A 152 -12.38 -14.09 27.28
C SER A 152 -13.58 -13.28 26.77
N ASN A 153 -13.52 -11.94 26.84
CA ASN A 153 -14.58 -11.04 26.40
C ASN A 153 -13.97 -9.82 25.69
N LEU A 154 -14.32 -9.63 24.42
CA LEU A 154 -13.90 -8.47 23.63
C LEU A 154 -15.12 -7.59 23.33
N LYS A 155 -15.01 -6.30 23.61
CA LYS A 155 -15.99 -5.28 23.23
C LYS A 155 -15.57 -4.66 21.91
N LEU A 156 -15.88 -5.35 20.82
CA LEU A 156 -15.50 -4.93 19.46
C LEU A 156 -16.38 -3.77 18.98
N GLU A 157 -15.72 -2.68 18.58
CA GLU A 157 -16.37 -1.58 17.87
C GLU A 157 -16.36 -1.83 16.35
N LEU A 158 -17.07 -1.00 15.58
CA LEU A 158 -17.11 -1.09 14.12
C LEU A 158 -15.70 -1.16 13.50
N CYS A 159 -14.77 -0.31 13.96
CA CYS A 159 -13.40 -0.30 13.43
C CYS A 159 -12.63 -1.60 13.70
N ASP A 160 -12.89 -2.30 14.82
CA ASP A 160 -12.27 -3.60 15.11
C ASP A 160 -12.81 -4.69 14.20
N LYS A 161 -14.14 -4.75 14.06
CA LYS A 161 -14.76 -5.76 13.21
C LYS A 161 -14.37 -5.56 11.75
N TRP A 162 -14.29 -4.30 11.33
CA TRP A 162 -13.80 -3.92 10.01
C TRP A 162 -12.36 -4.40 9.76
N ILE A 163 -11.41 -4.07 10.64
CA ILE A 163 -10.01 -4.46 10.40
C ILE A 163 -9.83 -5.97 10.45
N LEU A 164 -10.60 -6.69 11.26
CA LEU A 164 -10.59 -8.16 11.29
C LEU A 164 -11.12 -8.75 9.97
N SER A 165 -12.19 -8.18 9.40
CA SER A 165 -12.71 -8.59 8.08
C SER A 165 -11.66 -8.38 6.99
N ARG A 166 -11.03 -7.19 6.99
CA ARG A 166 -9.97 -6.86 6.03
C ARG A 166 -8.75 -7.75 6.18
N TYR A 167 -8.27 -7.95 7.40
CA TYR A 167 -7.14 -8.82 7.70
C TYR A 167 -7.39 -10.25 7.18
N ASN A 168 -8.58 -10.83 7.42
CA ASN A 168 -8.92 -12.16 6.91
C ASN A 168 -9.01 -12.20 5.37
N SER A 169 -9.54 -11.16 4.72
CA SER A 169 -9.50 -11.03 3.26
C SER A 169 -8.05 -10.98 2.74
N VAL A 170 -7.18 -10.22 3.40
CA VAL A 170 -5.75 -10.06 3.05
C VAL A 170 -4.99 -11.38 3.20
N ILE A 171 -5.26 -12.18 4.23
CA ILE A 171 -4.67 -13.53 4.34
C ILE A 171 -5.00 -14.35 3.08
N GLN A 172 -6.27 -14.38 2.65
CA GLN A 172 -6.68 -15.14 1.46
C GLN A 172 -6.01 -14.60 0.19
N GLU A 173 -6.11 -13.29 -0.03
CA GLU A 173 -5.58 -12.62 -1.24
C GLU A 173 -4.06 -12.83 -1.38
N VAL A 174 -3.30 -12.71 -0.28
CA VAL A 174 -1.84 -12.93 -0.27
C VAL A 174 -1.52 -14.41 -0.47
N THR A 175 -2.24 -15.32 0.21
CA THR A 175 -2.02 -16.77 0.07
C THR A 175 -2.28 -17.24 -1.36
N ASP A 176 -3.36 -16.75 -1.99
CA ASP A 176 -3.71 -17.05 -3.38
C ASP A 176 -2.69 -16.46 -4.35
N ALA A 177 -2.23 -15.23 -4.12
CA ALA A 177 -1.20 -14.59 -4.93
C ALA A 177 0.12 -15.38 -4.87
N LEU A 178 0.59 -15.77 -3.69
CA LEU A 178 1.81 -16.55 -3.53
C LEU A 178 1.68 -17.95 -4.15
N SER A 179 0.55 -18.62 -3.96
CA SER A 179 0.26 -19.94 -4.56
C SER A 179 0.25 -19.89 -6.09
N ALA A 180 -0.09 -18.74 -6.67
CA ALA A 180 -0.08 -18.48 -8.11
C ALA A 180 1.21 -17.81 -8.61
N TYR A 181 2.27 -17.73 -7.79
CA TYR A 181 3.54 -17.05 -8.10
C TYR A 181 3.40 -15.55 -8.49
N ARG A 182 2.32 -14.89 -8.04
CA ARG A 182 2.05 -13.45 -8.24
C ARG A 182 2.66 -12.64 -7.10
N PHE A 183 4.00 -12.64 -7.01
CA PHE A 183 4.74 -11.96 -5.94
C PHE A 183 4.47 -10.46 -5.89
N ASN A 184 4.28 -9.82 -7.04
CA ASN A 184 3.94 -8.41 -7.14
C ASN A 184 2.58 -8.11 -6.51
N ASP A 185 1.58 -8.95 -6.76
CA ASP A 185 0.25 -8.79 -6.16
C ASP A 185 0.36 -8.93 -4.65
N SER A 186 1.06 -9.97 -4.16
CA SER A 186 1.24 -10.19 -2.72
C SER A 186 1.92 -8.99 -2.03
N ALA A 187 2.93 -8.40 -2.66
CA ALA A 187 3.61 -7.22 -2.14
C ALA A 187 2.69 -5.99 -2.12
N GLN A 188 1.94 -5.73 -3.19
CA GLN A 188 1.02 -4.58 -3.25
C GLN A 188 -0.14 -4.71 -2.26
N ILE A 189 -0.76 -5.88 -2.16
CA ILE A 189 -1.82 -6.14 -1.17
C ILE A 189 -1.32 -5.85 0.26
N LEU A 190 -0.12 -6.33 0.61
CA LEU A 190 0.46 -6.10 1.93
C LEU A 190 0.85 -4.63 2.16
N TYR A 191 1.38 -3.96 1.14
CA TYR A 191 1.68 -2.53 1.22
C TYR A 191 0.42 -1.72 1.47
N ASP A 192 -0.63 -1.94 0.67
CA ASP A 192 -1.90 -1.24 0.77
C ASP A 192 -2.58 -1.50 2.11
N PHE A 193 -2.63 -2.76 2.55
CA PHE A 193 -3.21 -3.10 3.84
C PHE A 193 -2.46 -2.43 5.01
N VAL A 194 -1.13 -2.58 5.08
CA VAL A 194 -0.35 -2.02 6.20
C VAL A 194 -0.42 -0.50 6.20
N TRP A 195 -0.22 0.13 5.05
CA TRP A 195 -0.15 1.59 4.98
C TRP A 195 -1.54 2.22 5.06
N HIS A 196 -2.41 1.85 4.13
CA HIS A 196 -3.65 2.59 3.85
C HIS A 196 -4.86 2.09 4.64
N GLU A 197 -4.80 0.90 5.25
CA GLU A 197 -5.88 0.39 6.10
C GLU A 197 -5.47 0.34 7.57
N PHE A 198 -4.40 -0.40 7.89
CA PHE A 198 -3.95 -0.58 9.27
C PHE A 198 -3.39 0.70 9.88
N CYS A 199 -2.39 1.33 9.25
CA CYS A 199 -1.74 2.49 9.85
C CYS A 199 -2.57 3.77 9.74
N ASP A 200 -3.07 4.09 8.54
CA ASP A 200 -3.72 5.38 8.29
C ASP A 200 -5.12 5.49 8.93
N TRP A 201 -5.77 4.35 9.21
CA TRP A 201 -7.10 4.30 9.82
C TRP A 201 -7.15 3.54 11.11
N TYR A 202 -6.93 2.22 11.08
CA TYR A 202 -7.22 1.38 12.25
C TYR A 202 -6.40 1.82 13.47
N LEU A 203 -5.11 2.06 13.29
CA LEU A 203 -4.22 2.46 14.37
C LEU A 203 -4.59 3.84 14.93
N GLU A 204 -5.02 4.78 14.08
CA GLU A 204 -5.48 6.11 14.52
C GLU A 204 -6.80 6.04 15.30
N LEU A 205 -7.71 5.14 14.91
CA LEU A 205 -8.97 4.91 15.63
C LEU A 205 -8.73 4.18 16.95
N ALA A 206 -7.88 3.15 16.94
CA ALA A 206 -7.53 2.38 18.13
C ALA A 206 -6.85 3.26 19.21
N LYS A 207 -6.04 4.25 18.82
CA LYS A 207 -5.44 5.24 19.74
C LYS A 207 -6.47 5.93 20.64
N ILE A 208 -7.70 6.16 20.15
CA ILE A 208 -8.76 6.81 20.93
C ILE A 208 -9.06 5.99 22.19
N ARG A 209 -9.16 4.67 22.06
CA ARG A 209 -9.43 3.75 23.17
C ARG A 209 -8.19 3.34 23.93
N ILE A 210 -7.05 3.17 23.26
CA ILE A 210 -5.78 2.84 23.92
C ILE A 210 -5.39 3.92 24.96
N TYR A 211 -5.70 5.18 24.68
CA TYR A 211 -5.42 6.31 25.59
C TYR A 211 -6.56 6.60 26.57
N ASP A 212 -7.73 6.00 26.42
CA ASP A 212 -8.81 6.11 27.39
C ASP A 212 -8.54 5.17 28.57
N LYS A 213 -8.08 5.74 29.68
CA LYS A 213 -7.75 4.97 30.89
C LYS A 213 -8.99 4.57 31.70
N GLU A 214 -10.14 5.17 31.43
CA GLU A 214 -11.39 4.89 32.14
C GLU A 214 -12.11 3.69 31.52
N ASP A 215 -12.08 3.53 30.18
CA ASP A 215 -12.63 2.35 29.49
C ASP A 215 -11.62 1.20 29.43
N VAL A 216 -11.44 0.51 30.56
CA VAL A 216 -10.52 -0.64 30.67
C VAL A 216 -10.83 -1.73 29.64
N TYR A 217 -12.11 -2.07 29.44
CA TYR A 217 -12.52 -3.13 28.52
C TYR A 217 -12.33 -2.75 27.05
N GLY A 218 -12.69 -1.51 26.68
CA GLY A 218 -12.45 -0.99 25.33
C GLY A 218 -10.96 -0.88 25.01
N ARG A 219 -10.16 -0.45 26.00
CA ARG A 219 -8.69 -0.39 25.90
C ARG A 219 -8.08 -1.77 25.68
N GLN A 220 -8.44 -2.76 26.50
CA GLN A 220 -7.95 -4.14 26.33
C GLN A 220 -8.35 -4.73 24.98
N SER A 221 -9.57 -4.47 24.52
CA SER A 221 -10.04 -4.92 23.20
C SER A 221 -9.20 -4.31 22.08
N ALA A 222 -8.97 -2.99 22.12
CA ALA A 222 -8.15 -2.30 21.12
C ALA A 222 -6.68 -2.79 21.14
N GLN A 223 -6.08 -2.98 22.32
CA GLN A 223 -4.73 -3.52 22.46
C GLN A 223 -4.61 -4.90 21.81
N TYR A 224 -5.53 -5.81 22.13
CA TYR A 224 -5.53 -7.17 21.61
C TYR A 224 -5.70 -7.20 20.09
N ILE A 225 -6.64 -6.44 19.53
CA ILE A 225 -6.88 -6.46 18.07
C ILE A 225 -5.72 -5.82 17.31
N VAL A 226 -5.16 -4.70 17.80
CA VAL A 226 -3.96 -4.09 17.20
C VAL A 226 -2.78 -5.06 17.21
N TRP A 227 -2.56 -5.77 18.31
CA TRP A 227 -1.53 -6.80 18.40
C TRP A 227 -1.80 -7.97 17.45
N LYS A 228 -3.00 -8.57 17.49
CA LYS A 228 -3.37 -9.74 16.65
C LYS A 228 -3.18 -9.44 15.16
N VAL A 229 -3.63 -8.27 14.72
CA VAL A 229 -3.50 -7.86 13.31
C VAL A 229 -2.04 -7.57 12.97
N LEU A 230 -1.28 -6.88 13.83
CA LEU A 230 0.13 -6.58 13.56
C LEU A 230 0.96 -7.86 13.49
N GLU A 231 0.90 -8.72 14.51
CA GLU A 231 1.64 -9.97 14.59
C GLU A 231 1.39 -10.84 13.36
N GLY A 232 0.11 -11.03 13.03
CA GLY A 232 -0.29 -11.83 11.89
C GLY A 232 0.15 -11.22 10.55
N THR A 233 0.18 -9.89 10.44
CA THR A 233 0.66 -9.20 9.23
C THR A 233 2.17 -9.30 9.07
N LEU A 234 2.94 -9.31 10.17
CA LEU A 234 4.39 -9.55 10.12
C LEU A 234 4.68 -10.93 9.54
N ARG A 235 3.90 -11.96 9.91
CA ARG A 235 4.04 -13.30 9.33
C ARG A 235 3.77 -13.32 7.82
N LEU A 236 2.75 -12.59 7.35
CA LEU A 236 2.48 -12.47 5.91
C LEU A 236 3.59 -11.72 5.16
N LEU A 237 4.18 -10.69 5.78
CA LEU A 237 5.28 -9.91 5.21
C LEU A 237 6.64 -10.62 5.21
N HIS A 238 6.83 -11.58 6.12
CA HIS A 238 8.14 -12.17 6.39
C HIS A 238 8.84 -12.80 5.16
N PRO A 239 8.16 -13.50 4.23
CA PRO A 239 8.80 -13.99 3.00
C PRO A 239 9.46 -12.89 2.15
N ILE A 240 8.94 -11.66 2.23
CA ILE A 240 9.40 -10.50 1.47
C ILE A 240 10.41 -9.68 2.28
N MET A 241 10.13 -9.37 3.55
CA MET A 241 10.92 -8.50 4.43
C MET A 241 11.41 -9.24 5.70
N PRO A 242 12.30 -10.23 5.57
CA PRO A 242 12.62 -11.14 6.67
C PRO A 242 13.29 -10.48 7.88
N PHE A 243 14.11 -9.44 7.70
CA PHE A 243 14.92 -8.93 8.82
C PHE A 243 14.11 -8.07 9.78
N ILE A 244 13.40 -7.07 9.25
CA ILE A 244 12.58 -6.15 10.06
C ILE A 244 11.39 -6.88 10.68
N THR A 245 10.80 -7.84 9.98
CA THR A 245 9.65 -8.60 10.51
C THR A 245 10.08 -9.52 11.64
N GLU A 246 11.23 -10.20 11.53
CA GLU A 246 11.83 -10.99 12.62
C GLU A 246 12.09 -10.08 13.83
N GLU A 247 12.81 -8.97 13.64
CA GLU A 247 13.17 -8.06 14.73
C GLU A 247 11.94 -7.53 15.48
N ILE A 248 10.90 -7.11 14.75
CA ILE A 248 9.67 -6.62 15.37
C ILE A 248 8.93 -7.76 16.08
N TRP A 249 8.78 -8.91 15.44
CA TRP A 249 8.01 -10.03 15.97
C TRP A 249 8.61 -10.56 17.28
N GLN A 250 9.94 -10.62 17.37
CA GLN A 250 10.68 -11.00 18.58
C GLN A 250 10.39 -10.09 19.79
N HIS A 251 9.96 -8.85 19.55
CA HIS A 251 9.62 -7.90 20.62
C HIS A 251 8.14 -7.90 20.97
N LEU A 252 7.27 -8.42 20.10
CA LEU A 252 5.84 -8.56 20.39
C LEU A 252 5.60 -9.82 21.23
N PRO A 253 4.49 -9.89 22.00
CA PRO A 253 4.04 -11.17 22.53
C PRO A 253 3.83 -12.17 21.39
N HIS A 254 4.49 -13.32 21.45
CA HIS A 254 4.45 -14.34 20.40
C HIS A 254 4.73 -15.74 20.98
N GLU A 255 4.50 -16.77 20.16
CA GLU A 255 4.89 -18.16 20.44
C GLU A 255 5.87 -18.65 19.38
N GLY A 256 6.94 -19.33 19.81
CA GLY A 256 7.98 -19.89 18.94
C GLY A 256 9.32 -19.16 19.05
N GLU A 257 10.36 -19.71 18.43
CA GLU A 257 11.73 -19.17 18.51
C GLU A 257 12.02 -18.12 17.44
N SER A 258 11.33 -18.17 16.30
CA SER A 258 11.55 -17.28 15.16
C SER A 258 10.31 -17.25 14.28
N ILE A 259 10.03 -16.07 13.68
CA ILE A 259 8.92 -15.92 12.75
C ILE A 259 9.13 -16.77 11.48
N MET A 260 10.38 -17.13 11.13
CA MET A 260 10.71 -18.03 10.02
C MET A 260 10.06 -19.42 10.12
N ILE A 261 9.82 -19.89 11.34
CA ILE A 261 9.21 -21.20 11.61
C ILE A 261 7.80 -21.08 12.21
N ALA A 262 7.28 -19.86 12.31
CA ALA A 262 5.91 -19.63 12.77
C ALA A 262 4.90 -20.13 11.71
N PRO A 263 3.74 -20.67 12.14
CA PRO A 263 2.70 -21.07 11.20
C PRO A 263 2.23 -19.92 10.33
N TRP A 264 2.00 -20.20 9.04
CA TRP A 264 1.34 -19.26 8.14
C TRP A 264 -0.06 -18.90 8.68
N PRO A 265 -0.47 -17.61 8.69
CA PRO A 265 -1.81 -17.24 9.13
C PRO A 265 -2.91 -17.91 8.31
N GLU A 266 -3.94 -18.40 8.99
CA GLU A 266 -5.12 -18.98 8.34
C GLU A 266 -6.32 -18.02 8.45
N ALA A 267 -7.04 -17.85 7.35
CA ALA A 267 -8.20 -16.95 7.31
C ALA A 267 -9.42 -17.60 7.97
N GLU A 268 -9.99 -16.91 8.96
CA GLU A 268 -11.29 -17.18 9.53
C GLU A 268 -12.38 -16.61 8.59
N THR A 269 -12.85 -17.39 7.62
CA THR A 269 -13.74 -16.90 6.55
C THR A 269 -15.08 -16.35 7.05
N ASN A 270 -15.54 -16.82 8.21
CA ASN A 270 -16.72 -16.30 8.91
C ASN A 270 -16.53 -14.90 9.52
N MET A 271 -15.29 -14.41 9.61
CA MET A 271 -14.96 -13.06 10.06
C MET A 271 -14.92 -12.05 8.91
N ILE A 272 -15.01 -12.50 7.66
CA ILE A 272 -15.09 -11.63 6.49
C ILE A 272 -16.53 -11.14 6.32
N ASP A 273 -16.73 -9.84 6.44
CA ASP A 273 -18.02 -9.18 6.36
C ASP A 273 -17.93 -7.92 5.47
N LYS A 274 -18.43 -8.06 4.23
CA LYS A 274 -18.44 -6.98 3.24
C LYS A 274 -19.40 -5.84 3.60
N SER A 275 -20.37 -6.06 4.49
CA SER A 275 -21.23 -4.98 4.98
C SER A 275 -20.47 -4.05 5.92
N LEU A 276 -19.69 -4.61 6.85
CA LEU A 276 -18.82 -3.84 7.75
C LEU A 276 -17.73 -3.07 6.98
N GLU A 277 -17.17 -3.69 5.93
CA GLU A 277 -16.22 -3.01 5.03
C GLU A 277 -16.84 -1.81 4.32
N ARG A 278 -18.07 -1.95 3.82
CA ARG A 278 -18.81 -0.85 3.20
C ARG A 278 -19.13 0.25 4.21
N ASP A 279 -19.64 -0.11 5.38
CA ASP A 279 -20.04 0.83 6.43
C ASP A 279 -18.85 1.67 6.90
N MET A 280 -17.71 1.03 7.12
CA MET A 280 -16.49 1.74 7.50
C MET A 280 -15.97 2.63 6.35
N THR A 281 -16.06 2.18 5.10
CA THR A 281 -15.66 2.97 3.92
C THR A 281 -16.43 4.28 3.83
N ILE A 282 -17.75 4.26 4.10
CA ILE A 282 -18.58 5.48 4.13
C ILE A 282 -18.03 6.50 5.14
N ILE A 283 -17.72 6.04 6.36
CA ILE A 283 -17.16 6.90 7.41
C ILE A 283 -15.79 7.46 7.00
N MET A 284 -14.94 6.62 6.41
CA MET A 284 -13.62 7.04 5.93
C MET A 284 -13.72 8.11 4.84
N ASP A 285 -14.64 7.95 3.90
CA ASP A 285 -14.82 8.89 2.80
C ASP A 285 -15.40 10.23 3.28
N ILE A 286 -16.27 10.22 4.29
CA ILE A 286 -16.71 11.45 4.98
C ILE A 286 -15.52 12.15 5.63
N ILE A 287 -14.70 11.43 6.41
CA ILE A 287 -13.52 12.00 7.08
C ILE A 287 -12.53 12.57 6.07
N ARG A 288 -12.26 11.85 4.97
CA ARG A 288 -11.42 12.34 3.86
C ARG A 288 -11.99 13.61 3.25
N SER A 289 -13.30 13.64 3.00
CA SER A 289 -13.98 14.80 2.42
C SER A 289 -13.89 16.02 3.33
N VAL A 290 -14.09 15.86 4.64
CA VAL A 290 -13.90 16.96 5.60
C VAL A 290 -12.44 17.43 5.62
N ARG A 291 -11.47 16.52 5.72
CA ARG A 291 -10.04 16.89 5.70
C ARG A 291 -9.64 17.60 4.40
N ASN A 292 -10.18 17.17 3.27
CA ASN A 292 -9.96 17.80 1.96
C ASN A 292 -10.52 19.22 1.95
N ILE A 293 -11.76 19.42 2.41
CA ILE A 293 -12.35 20.77 2.55
C ILE A 293 -11.45 21.67 3.40
N LEU A 294 -11.03 21.20 4.57
CA LEU A 294 -10.18 22.00 5.48
C LEU A 294 -8.84 22.35 4.84
N SER A 295 -8.21 21.41 4.12
CA SER A 295 -6.96 21.67 3.41
C SER A 295 -7.14 22.63 2.24
N GLU A 296 -8.22 22.50 1.46
CA GLU A 296 -8.49 23.32 0.29
C GLU A 296 -8.83 24.76 0.64
N MET A 297 -9.47 24.95 1.79
CA MET A 297 -9.81 26.27 2.35
C MET A 297 -8.69 26.84 3.24
N ASN A 298 -7.49 26.21 3.25
CA ASN A 298 -6.34 26.60 4.09
C ASN A 298 -6.69 26.80 5.57
N VAL A 299 -7.60 25.98 6.10
CA VAL A 299 -7.88 26.00 7.53
C VAL A 299 -6.62 25.50 8.25
N PRO A 300 -6.09 26.26 9.23
CA PRO A 300 -4.92 25.82 9.99
C PRO A 300 -5.19 24.47 10.67
N PRO A 301 -4.25 23.49 10.64
CA PRO A 301 -4.47 22.16 11.22
C PRO A 301 -4.82 22.16 12.73
N SER A 302 -4.49 23.23 13.45
CA SER A 302 -4.81 23.39 14.88
C SER A 302 -6.25 23.85 15.14
N LYS A 303 -6.95 24.41 14.14
CA LYS A 303 -8.33 24.85 14.29
C LYS A 303 -9.29 23.67 14.09
N LYS A 304 -10.26 23.58 14.99
CA LYS A 304 -11.33 22.59 14.91
C LYS A 304 -12.53 23.15 14.18
N ALA A 305 -13.12 22.37 13.28
CA ALA A 305 -14.27 22.79 12.48
C ALA A 305 -15.57 22.13 12.94
N GLU A 306 -16.68 22.85 12.86
CA GLU A 306 -18.00 22.22 12.95
C GLU A 306 -18.27 21.45 11.66
N VAL A 307 -18.84 20.24 11.78
CA VAL A 307 -19.15 19.37 10.66
C VAL A 307 -20.63 19.00 10.75
N LEU A 308 -21.39 19.32 9.71
CA LEU A 308 -22.79 18.95 9.59
C LEU A 308 -22.93 17.94 8.46
N ILE A 309 -23.64 16.85 8.71
CA ILE A 309 -23.78 15.74 7.79
C ILE A 309 -25.26 15.46 7.60
N GLN A 310 -25.76 15.68 6.39
CA GLN A 310 -27.12 15.33 6.02
C GLN A 310 -27.13 13.93 5.42
N ALA A 311 -27.84 13.01 6.07
CA ALA A 311 -28.02 11.64 5.61
C ALA A 311 -29.49 11.23 5.72
N SER A 312 -30.19 11.26 4.59
CA SER A 312 -31.64 11.00 4.50
C SER A 312 -32.00 9.52 4.71
N ASP A 313 -31.11 8.60 4.33
CA ASP A 313 -31.28 7.16 4.58
C ASP A 313 -31.13 6.85 6.07
N GLY A 314 -32.16 6.26 6.68
CA GLY A 314 -32.19 5.96 8.11
C GLY A 314 -31.12 4.97 8.59
N ASN A 315 -30.69 4.03 7.74
CA ASN A 315 -29.62 3.09 8.09
C ASN A 315 -28.27 3.81 8.12
N ILE A 316 -27.99 4.65 7.11
CA ILE A 316 -26.77 5.45 7.06
C ILE A 316 -26.77 6.45 8.23
N ASN A 317 -27.90 7.10 8.49
CA ASN A 317 -28.04 8.04 9.59
C ASN A 317 -27.72 7.36 10.94
N GLY A 318 -28.31 6.19 11.21
CA GLY A 318 -28.02 5.39 12.39
C GLY A 318 -26.54 4.99 12.50
N LEU A 319 -25.95 4.48 11.42
CA LEU A 319 -24.53 4.12 11.34
C LEU A 319 -23.62 5.30 11.73
N LEU A 320 -23.90 6.48 11.18
CA LEU A 320 -23.10 7.68 11.44
C LEU A 320 -23.28 8.16 12.87
N ILE A 321 -24.51 8.16 13.41
CA ILE A 321 -24.80 8.55 14.80
C ILE A 321 -24.05 7.65 15.78
N GLU A 322 -24.08 6.33 15.57
CA GLU A 322 -23.38 5.36 16.43
C GLU A 322 -21.86 5.54 16.41
N ASN A 323 -21.29 6.08 15.32
CA ASN A 323 -19.85 6.18 15.10
C ASN A 323 -19.36 7.64 14.97
N LEU A 324 -20.12 8.63 15.46
CA LEU A 324 -19.78 10.06 15.41
C LEU A 324 -18.39 10.38 15.95
N ASN A 325 -17.95 9.64 16.98
CA ASN A 325 -16.66 9.85 17.63
C ASN A 325 -15.49 9.65 16.64
N TYR A 326 -15.61 8.76 15.66
CA TYR A 326 -14.58 8.57 14.64
C TYR A 326 -14.41 9.83 13.80
N ILE A 327 -15.52 10.38 13.31
CA ILE A 327 -15.53 11.62 12.52
C ILE A 327 -15.02 12.78 13.37
N TYR A 328 -15.51 12.90 14.60
CA TYR A 328 -15.11 13.94 15.54
C TYR A 328 -13.60 13.98 15.75
N ARG A 329 -12.98 12.82 16.02
CA ARG A 329 -11.55 12.72 16.32
C ARG A 329 -10.69 12.84 15.07
N LEU A 330 -10.99 12.07 14.01
CA LEU A 330 -10.11 11.99 12.86
C LEU A 330 -10.27 13.19 11.92
N ALA A 331 -11.45 13.81 11.83
CA ALA A 331 -11.62 15.03 11.05
C ALA A 331 -11.18 16.31 11.80
N ASN A 332 -10.69 16.17 13.04
CA ASN A 332 -10.38 17.29 13.94
C ASN A 332 -11.57 18.25 14.12
N ALA A 333 -12.76 17.71 14.34
CA ALA A 333 -13.97 18.51 14.45
C ALA A 333 -14.14 19.11 15.86
N SER A 334 -14.80 20.26 15.95
CA SER A 334 -15.25 20.86 17.21
C SER A 334 -16.61 20.30 17.63
N LYS A 335 -17.43 19.90 16.64
CA LYS A 335 -18.75 19.31 16.78
C LYS A 335 -19.10 18.56 15.49
N VAL A 336 -19.78 17.44 15.61
CA VAL A 336 -20.34 16.69 14.47
C VAL A 336 -21.84 16.55 14.68
N ILE A 337 -22.64 16.97 13.71
CA ILE A 337 -24.11 16.85 13.71
C ILE A 337 -24.51 16.00 12.52
N VAL A 338 -25.32 14.97 12.77
CA VAL A 338 -25.90 14.12 11.72
C VAL A 338 -27.42 14.21 11.82
N GLU A 339 -28.07 14.67 10.76
CA GLU A 339 -29.52 14.79 10.69
C GLU A 339 -30.04 14.36 9.31
N PRO A 340 -31.31 13.92 9.19
CA PRO A 340 -31.89 13.56 7.89
C PRO A 340 -32.03 14.74 6.94
N VAL A 341 -32.22 15.94 7.47
CA VAL A 341 -32.38 17.19 6.72
C VAL A 341 -31.68 18.30 7.47
N ILE A 342 -30.79 19.04 6.81
CA ILE A 342 -30.04 20.15 7.38
C ILE A 342 -30.25 21.39 6.51
N GLN A 343 -30.53 22.52 7.14
CA GLN A 343 -30.51 23.80 6.43
C GLN A 343 -29.05 24.21 6.18
N LYS A 344 -28.64 24.28 4.90
CA LYS A 344 -27.29 24.71 4.49
C LYS A 344 -26.92 26.03 5.21
N PRO A 345 -25.85 26.04 6.04
CA PRO A 345 -25.39 27.27 6.67
C PRO A 345 -24.87 28.26 5.62
N SER A 346 -25.03 29.56 5.87
CA SER A 346 -24.41 30.60 5.05
C SER A 346 -22.88 30.49 5.13
N SER A 347 -22.19 30.62 3.99
CA SER A 347 -20.72 30.54 3.91
C SER A 347 -20.14 29.22 4.46
N SER A 348 -20.64 28.10 3.95
CA SER A 348 -20.11 26.75 4.22
C SER A 348 -19.51 26.12 2.97
N ALA A 349 -18.36 25.48 3.11
CA ALA A 349 -17.86 24.58 2.09
C ALA A 349 -18.67 23.27 2.11
N THR A 350 -18.87 22.68 0.92
CA THR A 350 -19.72 21.49 0.76
C THR A 350 -18.98 20.36 0.05
N ALA A 351 -19.31 19.12 0.43
CA ALA A 351 -18.90 17.92 -0.28
C ALA A 351 -20.05 16.90 -0.29
N VAL A 352 -19.99 15.97 -1.24
CA VAL A 352 -20.98 14.91 -1.39
C VAL A 352 -20.24 13.56 -1.40
N VAL A 353 -20.71 12.63 -0.58
CA VAL A 353 -20.22 11.25 -0.51
C VAL A 353 -21.42 10.32 -0.73
N GLY A 354 -21.56 9.79 -1.95
CA GLY A 354 -22.78 9.05 -2.33
C GLY A 354 -24.01 9.95 -2.24
N GLU A 355 -24.96 9.59 -1.36
CA GLU A 355 -26.18 10.37 -1.08
C GLU A 355 -26.07 11.24 0.19
N ILE A 356 -24.86 11.38 0.73
CA ILE A 356 -24.59 12.11 1.97
C ILE A 356 -24.02 13.48 1.62
N GLU A 357 -24.64 14.54 2.13
CA GLU A 357 -24.14 15.91 1.99
C GLU A 357 -23.40 16.34 3.25
N ILE A 358 -22.22 16.92 3.06
CA ILE A 358 -21.35 17.37 4.15
C ILE A 358 -21.21 18.88 4.05
N TYR A 359 -21.43 19.57 5.15
CA TYR A 359 -21.29 21.01 5.28
C TYR A 359 -20.27 21.34 6.35
N VAL A 360 -19.30 22.21 6.01
CA VAL A 360 -18.30 22.73 6.95
C VAL A 360 -18.45 24.25 7.00
N PRO A 361 -19.10 24.81 8.03
CA PRO A 361 -19.18 26.25 8.23
C PRO A 361 -17.78 26.87 8.35
N LEU A 362 -17.48 27.87 7.53
CA LEU A 362 -16.15 28.50 7.49
C LEU A 362 -16.03 29.71 8.42
N ALA A 363 -17.16 30.19 8.95
CA ALA A 363 -17.21 31.32 9.86
C ALA A 363 -16.31 31.08 11.10
N GLY A 364 -15.37 32.00 11.34
CA GLY A 364 -14.41 31.92 12.45
C GLY A 364 -13.20 31.00 12.21
N LEU A 365 -13.23 30.15 11.18
CA LEU A 365 -12.09 29.31 10.79
C LEU A 365 -11.10 30.08 9.93
N ILE A 366 -11.59 30.86 8.97
CA ILE A 366 -10.78 31.64 8.03
C ILE A 366 -11.34 33.06 7.86
N ASP A 367 -10.51 33.95 7.36
CA ASP A 367 -10.93 35.25 6.84
C ASP A 367 -11.41 35.05 5.39
N VAL A 368 -12.72 34.99 5.20
CA VAL A 368 -13.36 34.66 3.93
C VAL A 368 -12.99 35.67 2.84
N GLU A 369 -12.94 36.97 3.16
CA GLU A 369 -12.61 38.01 2.19
C GLU A 369 -11.14 37.92 1.76
N LYS A 370 -10.23 37.72 2.73
CA LYS A 370 -8.82 37.49 2.42
C LYS A 370 -8.58 36.23 1.59
N GLU A 371 -9.37 35.17 1.84
CA GLU A 371 -9.25 33.92 1.09
C GLU A 371 -9.84 34.04 -0.32
N LYS A 372 -10.96 34.76 -0.49
CA LYS A 372 -11.49 35.12 -1.82
C LYS A 372 -10.45 35.88 -2.63
N ASP A 373 -9.80 36.89 -2.04
CA ASP A 373 -8.73 37.64 -2.68
C ASP A 373 -7.54 36.74 -3.10
N ARG A 374 -7.14 35.82 -2.21
CA ARG A 374 -6.04 34.87 -2.48
C ARG A 374 -6.37 33.92 -3.62
N LEU A 375 -7.57 33.34 -3.60
CA LEU A 375 -8.06 32.42 -4.63
C LEU A 375 -8.21 33.14 -5.97
N THR A 376 -8.74 34.37 -5.98
CA THR A 376 -8.89 35.20 -7.18
C THR A 376 -7.54 35.49 -7.81
N LYS A 377 -6.55 35.95 -7.04
CA LYS A 377 -5.18 36.16 -7.53
C LYS A 377 -4.52 34.89 -8.04
N SER A 378 -4.78 33.76 -7.38
CA SER A 378 -4.27 32.46 -7.81
C SER A 378 -4.91 32.02 -9.13
N LEU A 379 -6.22 32.27 -9.29
CA LEU A 379 -6.97 31.97 -10.51
C LEU A 379 -6.51 32.84 -11.68
N GLU A 380 -6.34 34.15 -11.47
CA GLU A 380 -5.78 35.07 -12.47
C GLU A 380 -4.40 34.62 -12.94
N LYS A 381 -3.53 34.21 -12.01
CA LYS A 381 -2.21 33.67 -12.35
C LYS A 381 -2.31 32.37 -13.16
N ALA A 382 -3.17 31.43 -12.75
CA ALA A 382 -3.38 30.17 -13.46
C ALA A 382 -3.91 30.41 -14.89
N ILE A 383 -4.86 31.33 -15.06
CA ILE A 383 -5.38 31.75 -16.36
C ILE A 383 -4.26 32.34 -17.22
N GLY A 384 -3.46 33.26 -16.69
CA GLY A 384 -2.35 33.89 -17.42
C GLY A 384 -1.25 32.89 -17.81
N ASP A 385 -0.94 31.91 -16.95
CA ASP A 385 0.00 30.84 -17.28
C ASP A 385 -0.57 29.89 -18.36
N LEU A 386 -1.87 29.58 -18.30
CA LEU A 386 -2.59 28.82 -19.33
C LEU A 386 -2.57 29.51 -20.69
N GLU A 387 -2.81 30.82 -20.74
CA GLU A 387 -2.74 31.60 -21.96
C GLU A 387 -1.34 31.52 -22.59
N ARG A 388 -0.28 31.68 -21.79
CA ARG A 388 1.11 31.58 -22.27
C ARG A 388 1.43 30.18 -22.83
N ILE A 389 0.99 29.12 -22.15
CA ILE A 389 1.21 27.75 -22.61
C ILE A 389 0.41 27.47 -23.89
N ASN A 390 -0.84 27.94 -23.97
CA ASN A 390 -1.67 27.79 -25.17
C ASN A 390 -1.07 28.52 -26.37
N VAL A 391 -0.55 29.76 -26.19
CA VAL A 391 0.16 30.48 -27.26
C VAL A 391 1.36 29.67 -27.75
N ARG A 392 2.14 29.09 -26.83
CA ARG A 392 3.32 28.29 -27.17
C ARG A 392 2.99 26.97 -27.86
N LEU A 393 1.92 26.28 -27.42
CA LEU A 393 1.46 25.02 -28.01
C LEU A 393 0.70 25.21 -29.33
N ASN A 394 0.25 26.43 -29.65
CA ASN A 394 -0.35 26.77 -30.94
C ASN A 394 0.66 27.36 -31.95
N ASP A 395 1.93 27.58 -31.56
CA ASP A 395 2.98 28.04 -32.46
C ASP A 395 3.52 26.86 -33.30
N GLU A 396 3.19 26.85 -34.60
CA GLU A 396 3.64 25.82 -35.55
C GLU A 396 5.18 25.73 -35.67
N SER A 397 5.91 26.83 -35.44
CA SER A 397 7.38 26.82 -35.42
C SER A 397 7.93 26.13 -34.17
N PHE A 398 7.22 26.22 -33.04
CA PHE A 398 7.61 25.51 -31.81
C PHE A 398 7.32 24.01 -31.93
N LEU A 399 6.13 23.63 -32.40
CA LEU A 399 5.74 22.23 -32.57
C LEU A 399 6.62 21.45 -33.56
N SER A 400 7.14 22.13 -34.59
CA SER A 400 8.00 21.50 -35.61
C SER A 400 9.48 21.43 -35.23
N LYS A 401 9.96 22.27 -34.31
CA LYS A 401 11.39 22.37 -33.96
C LYS A 401 11.73 21.85 -32.56
N ALA A 402 10.76 21.79 -31.65
CA ALA A 402 11.00 21.34 -30.29
C ALA A 402 11.09 19.80 -30.21
N PRO A 403 12.02 19.24 -29.41
CA PRO A 403 12.03 17.82 -29.08
C PRO A 403 10.69 17.35 -28.48
N GLU A 404 10.28 16.13 -28.81
CA GLU A 404 9.00 15.53 -28.38
C GLU A 404 8.83 15.47 -26.85
N ASN A 405 9.93 15.21 -26.12
CA ASN A 405 10.02 15.32 -24.65
C ASN A 405 9.52 16.67 -24.13
N ILE A 406 9.94 17.77 -24.76
CA ILE A 406 9.63 19.12 -24.30
C ILE A 406 8.17 19.47 -24.60
N ILE A 407 7.66 19.01 -25.75
CA ILE A 407 6.25 19.17 -26.13
C ILE A 407 5.35 18.42 -25.14
N ASN A 408 5.69 17.17 -24.82
CA ASN A 408 4.93 16.36 -23.86
C ASN A 408 4.94 17.00 -22.46
N LYS A 409 6.08 17.50 -22.00
CA LYS A 409 6.19 18.21 -20.72
C LYS A 409 5.34 19.48 -20.66
N GLU A 410 5.26 20.24 -21.75
CA GLU A 410 4.39 21.43 -21.81
C GLU A 410 2.89 21.03 -21.87
N ARG A 411 2.54 19.90 -22.49
CA ARG A 411 1.17 19.35 -22.48
C ARG A 411 0.76 18.85 -21.09
N GLU A 412 1.64 18.14 -20.39
CA GLU A 412 1.42 17.74 -18.99
C GLU A 412 1.20 18.97 -18.10
N ARG A 413 2.08 19.97 -18.23
CA ARG A 413 1.96 21.22 -17.49
C ARG A 413 0.65 21.96 -17.78
N LYS A 414 0.17 21.92 -19.03
CA LYS A 414 -1.15 22.49 -19.39
C LYS A 414 -2.26 21.78 -18.62
N ALA A 415 -2.28 20.44 -18.65
CA ALA A 415 -3.28 19.65 -17.95
C ALA A 415 -3.29 19.93 -16.44
N ASP A 416 -2.11 20.04 -15.82
CA ASP A 416 -1.99 20.37 -14.40
C ASP A 416 -2.58 21.74 -14.05
N ILE A 417 -2.34 22.75 -14.89
CA ILE A 417 -2.84 24.12 -14.65
C ILE A 417 -4.35 24.20 -14.95
N GLU A 418 -4.86 23.45 -15.93
CA GLU A 418 -6.32 23.34 -16.17
C GLU A 418 -7.03 22.71 -14.96
N ALA A 419 -6.48 21.63 -14.42
CA ALA A 419 -7.00 21.01 -13.21
C ALA A 419 -6.97 21.97 -12.01
N LEU A 420 -5.87 22.72 -11.84
CA LEU A 420 -5.75 23.75 -10.81
C LEU A 420 -6.78 24.87 -10.99
N LYS A 421 -7.01 25.33 -12.22
CA LYS A 421 -7.98 26.38 -12.54
C LYS A 421 -9.40 25.95 -12.13
N ILE A 422 -9.83 24.76 -12.56
CA ILE A 422 -11.15 24.20 -12.21
C ILE A 422 -11.32 24.13 -10.70
N LYS A 423 -10.26 23.68 -9.99
CA LYS A 423 -10.26 23.62 -8.53
C LYS A 423 -10.42 24.99 -7.88
N LEU A 424 -9.72 26.01 -8.37
CA LEU A 424 -9.81 27.37 -7.83
C LEU A 424 -11.18 28.01 -8.10
N GLU A 425 -11.76 27.79 -9.28
CA GLU A 425 -13.12 28.26 -9.61
C GLU A 425 -14.16 27.64 -8.67
N LYS A 426 -14.09 26.32 -8.44
CA LYS A 426 -14.98 25.62 -7.51
C LYS A 426 -14.84 26.14 -6.08
N ASN A 427 -13.61 26.40 -5.62
CA ASN A 427 -13.38 26.93 -4.28
C ASN A 427 -13.91 28.36 -4.12
N LEU A 428 -13.83 29.19 -5.16
CA LEU A 428 -14.43 30.53 -5.15
C LEU A 428 -15.96 30.47 -5.11
N GLU A 429 -16.56 29.57 -5.86
CA GLU A 429 -18.01 29.33 -5.85
C GLU A 429 -18.49 28.93 -4.44
N MET A 430 -17.75 28.06 -3.74
CA MET A 430 -18.05 27.69 -2.35
C MET A 430 -18.02 28.85 -1.34
N LEU A 431 -17.27 29.92 -1.63
CA LEU A 431 -17.20 31.12 -0.78
C LEU A 431 -18.21 32.20 -1.19
N GLY A 432 -18.88 32.04 -2.34
CA GLY A 432 -19.75 33.04 -2.96
C GLY A 432 -21.17 33.14 -2.37
N ASP A 433 -21.62 32.11 -1.64
CA ASP A 433 -22.97 32.00 -1.07
C ASP A 433 -23.06 32.33 0.44
#